data_AF-A0A2V8NFQ2-F1
#
_entry.id   AF-A0A2V8NFQ2-F1
#
_cell.length_a   1.000
_cell.length_b   1.000
_cell.length_c   1.000
_cell.angle_alpha   90.00
_cell.angle_beta   90.00
_cell.angle_gamma   90.00
#
_symmetry.space_group_name_H-M   'P 1'
#
loop_
_entity.id
_entity.type
_entity.pdbx_description
1 polymer ?
#
loop_
_entity_poly.entity_id
_entity_poly.type
_entity_poly.pdbx_seq_one_letter_code
_entity_poly.pdbx_strand_id
1 'polypeptide(L)'
;MRRTRFVGMFVVLMLLMMVVPADGFGQGPQKPEMTRLIVKMAKGLTLDQAHAVVTSHGGTPKGSIPKLDLQIVEVPVYAADAIAKSLKGDAAVLRVEQSLTRKWQGTPSDNSYANQWALPKIAWDQVYGTVSPQFLTNVAILDTGVDASHPDLIGSIGASTS
;
A
#
# COMPACT_ATOMS: atom_id res chain seq x y z
N MET A 1 -27.26 58.52 -73.50
CA MET A 1 -28.58 58.48 -72.81
C MET A 1 -29.19 57.08 -72.99
N ARG A 2 -29.74 56.50 -71.90
CA ARG A 2 -30.57 55.26 -71.78
C ARG A 2 -29.92 53.92 -72.19
N ARG A 3 -29.49 53.03 -71.26
CA ARG A 3 -30.18 52.15 -70.27
C ARG A 3 -30.79 50.87 -70.88
N THR A 4 -30.24 49.70 -70.52
CA THR A 4 -30.90 48.40 -70.14
C THR A 4 -29.80 47.32 -69.93
N ARG A 5 -29.53 46.77 -68.73
CA ARG A 5 -30.18 45.70 -67.91
C ARG A 5 -29.70 44.26 -68.20
N PHE A 6 -29.59 43.47 -67.10
CA PHE A 6 -29.39 42.01 -66.91
C PHE A 6 -27.98 41.59 -66.40
N VAL A 7 -27.79 41.40 -65.09
CA VAL A 7 -28.10 40.27 -64.17
C VAL A 7 -27.03 39.18 -64.20
N GLY A 8 -26.36 38.98 -63.06
CA GLY A 8 -25.37 37.93 -62.82
C GLY A 8 -25.12 37.72 -61.32
N MET A 9 -26.13 37.19 -60.64
CA MET A 9 -26.10 36.31 -59.46
C MET A 9 -24.84 36.33 -58.54
N PHE A 10 -24.91 37.09 -57.44
CA PHE A 10 -24.03 36.89 -56.28
C PHE A 10 -24.60 35.76 -55.41
N VAL A 11 -23.92 34.61 -55.39
CA VAL A 11 -24.16 33.55 -54.40
C VAL A 11 -23.54 34.00 -53.08
N VAL A 12 -24.38 34.37 -52.11
CA VAL A 12 -23.96 34.58 -50.73
C VAL A 12 -23.87 33.20 -50.07
N LEU A 13 -22.65 32.68 -49.91
CA LEU A 13 -22.39 31.50 -49.11
C LEU A 13 -22.40 31.91 -47.63
N MET A 14 -23.52 31.67 -46.96
CA MET A 14 -23.66 31.93 -45.52
C MET A 14 -22.96 30.80 -44.77
N LEU A 15 -21.73 31.06 -44.31
CA LEU A 15 -20.95 30.14 -43.48
C LEU A 15 -21.52 30.16 -42.05
N LEU A 16 -22.28 29.12 -41.69
CA LEU A 16 -22.76 28.90 -40.33
C LEU A 16 -21.58 28.38 -39.48
N MET A 17 -20.94 29.26 -38.72
CA MET A 17 -19.97 28.88 -37.69
C MET A 17 -20.73 28.19 -36.55
N MET A 18 -20.68 26.86 -36.49
CA MET A 18 -21.02 26.12 -35.27
C MET A 18 -19.95 26.41 -34.22
N VAL A 19 -20.32 27.18 -33.20
CA VAL A 19 -19.55 27.27 -31.95
C VAL A 19 -19.68 25.93 -31.25
N VAL A 20 -18.60 25.15 -31.23
CA VAL A 20 -18.48 23.98 -30.37
C VAL A 20 -18.20 24.52 -28.95
N PRO A 21 -19.00 24.18 -27.92
CA PRO A 21 -18.70 24.59 -26.56
C PRO A 21 -17.44 23.86 -26.09
N ALA A 22 -16.44 24.64 -25.66
CA ALA A 22 -15.23 24.15 -25.02
C ALA A 22 -15.51 23.80 -23.55
N ASP A 23 -16.39 22.84 -23.30
CA ASP A 23 -16.56 22.27 -21.96
C ASP A 23 -15.67 21.03 -21.83
N GLY A 24 -14.36 21.27 -21.96
CA GLY A 24 -13.35 20.31 -21.51
C GLY A 24 -13.12 20.53 -20.02
N PHE A 25 -13.68 19.65 -19.19
CA PHE A 25 -13.34 19.56 -17.77
C PHE A 25 -11.84 19.25 -17.63
N GLY A 26 -11.02 20.29 -17.56
CA GLY A 26 -9.65 20.19 -17.10
C GLY A 26 -9.68 19.92 -15.59
N GLN A 27 -9.68 18.65 -15.19
CA GLN A 27 -9.15 18.33 -13.87
C GLN A 27 -7.70 18.81 -13.86
N GLY A 28 -7.35 19.73 -12.94
CA GLY A 28 -5.96 20.10 -12.70
C GLY A 28 -5.11 18.84 -12.48
N PRO A 29 -3.78 18.90 -12.65
CA PRO A 29 -2.93 17.72 -12.62
C PRO A 29 -3.19 16.90 -11.36
N GLN A 30 -3.93 15.80 -11.54
CA GLN A 30 -4.30 14.92 -10.44
C GLN A 30 -3.02 14.21 -10.00
N LYS A 31 -2.71 14.29 -8.71
CA LYS A 31 -1.57 13.56 -8.14
C LYS A 31 -1.73 12.08 -8.52
N PRO A 32 -0.71 11.45 -9.11
CA PRO A 32 -0.81 10.06 -9.54
C PRO A 32 -1.09 9.18 -8.33
N GLU A 33 -2.00 8.22 -8.52
CA GLU A 33 -2.24 7.17 -7.56
C GLU A 33 -0.98 6.30 -7.45
N MET A 34 -0.60 5.95 -6.22
CA MET A 34 0.62 5.19 -5.95
C MET A 34 0.26 3.81 -5.39
N THR A 35 1.08 2.82 -5.72
CA THR A 35 1.04 1.48 -5.13
C THR A 35 2.42 1.08 -4.64
N ARG A 36 2.50 0.00 -3.86
CA ARG A 36 3.75 -0.51 -3.30
C ARG A 36 4.11 -1.85 -3.90
N LEU A 37 5.38 -2.00 -4.22
CA LEU A 37 6.04 -3.23 -4.58
C LEU A 37 6.97 -3.67 -3.44
N ILE A 38 7.11 -4.98 -3.27
CA ILE A 38 8.10 -5.61 -2.42
C ILE A 38 9.13 -6.25 -3.35
N VAL A 39 10.37 -5.77 -3.28
CA VAL A 39 11.46 -6.19 -4.15
C VAL A 39 12.47 -6.97 -3.32
N LYS A 40 12.73 -8.23 -3.70
CA LYS A 40 13.79 -9.04 -3.11
C LYS A 40 15.07 -8.81 -3.88
N MET A 41 16.10 -8.31 -3.21
CA MET A 41 17.41 -8.05 -3.78
C MET A 41 18.28 -9.31 -3.72
N ALA A 42 19.29 -9.37 -4.58
CA ALA A 42 20.38 -10.32 -4.45
C ALA A 42 21.16 -10.08 -3.15
N LYS A 43 21.83 -11.12 -2.66
CA LYS A 43 22.61 -11.04 -1.41
C LYS A 43 23.84 -10.16 -1.60
N GLY A 44 24.28 -9.53 -0.50
CA GLY A 44 25.54 -8.80 -0.45
C GLY A 44 25.46 -7.35 -0.96
N LEU A 45 24.27 -6.89 -1.38
CA LEU A 45 24.05 -5.49 -1.66
C LEU A 45 23.96 -4.69 -0.35
N THR A 46 24.60 -3.53 -0.32
CA THR A 46 24.36 -2.52 0.71
C THR A 46 22.97 -1.89 0.50
N LEU A 47 22.45 -1.23 1.54
CA LEU A 47 21.18 -0.52 1.44
C LEU A 47 21.19 0.54 0.33
N ASP A 48 22.29 1.28 0.20
CA ASP A 48 22.44 2.32 -0.82
C ASP A 48 22.49 1.73 -2.23
N GLN A 49 23.16 0.59 -2.42
CA GLN A 49 23.17 -0.13 -3.70
C GLN A 49 21.75 -0.61 -4.06
N ALA A 50 21.02 -1.16 -3.09
CA ALA A 50 19.65 -1.59 -3.31
C ALA A 50 18.72 -0.41 -3.65
N HIS A 51 18.85 0.71 -2.95
CA HIS A 51 18.13 1.94 -3.27
C HIS A 51 18.46 2.47 -4.66
N ALA A 52 19.74 2.45 -5.05
CA ALA A 52 20.18 2.91 -6.36
C ALA A 52 19.57 2.07 -7.49
N VAL A 53 19.55 0.74 -7.35
CA VAL A 53 18.88 -0.17 -8.29
C VAL A 53 17.39 0.17 -8.38
N VAL A 54 16.69 0.23 -7.26
CA VAL A 54 15.25 0.55 -7.28
C VAL A 54 14.97 1.90 -7.94
N THR A 55 15.80 2.91 -7.65
CA THR A 55 15.63 4.28 -8.15
C THR A 55 15.94 4.38 -9.64
N SER A 56 16.94 3.65 -10.15
CA SER A 56 17.28 3.66 -11.58
C SER A 56 16.14 3.09 -12.45
N HIS A 57 15.32 2.21 -11.90
CA HIS A 57 14.13 1.66 -12.54
C HIS A 57 12.85 2.51 -12.33
N GLY A 58 12.96 3.69 -11.72
CA GLY A 58 11.83 4.60 -11.50
C GLY A 58 11.01 4.29 -10.24
N GLY A 59 11.49 3.41 -9.36
CA GLY A 59 10.92 3.18 -8.04
C GLY A 59 11.38 4.20 -7.00
N THR A 60 10.55 4.48 -6.00
CA THR A 60 10.93 5.29 -4.85
C THR A 60 11.05 4.41 -3.60
N PRO A 61 12.24 4.24 -2.99
CA PRO A 61 12.39 3.48 -1.75
C PRO A 61 11.58 4.11 -0.60
N LYS A 62 10.83 3.28 0.12
CA LYS A 62 10.02 3.68 1.29
C LYS A 62 10.41 2.98 2.58
N GLY A 63 11.14 1.88 2.49
CA GLY A 63 11.58 1.11 3.64
C GLY A 63 12.30 -0.15 3.20
N SER A 64 12.89 -0.86 4.16
CA SER A 64 13.57 -2.11 3.89
C SER A 64 13.40 -3.10 5.03
N ILE A 65 13.57 -4.38 4.73
CA ILE A 65 13.71 -5.45 5.72
C ILE A 65 15.07 -6.11 5.44
N PRO A 66 16.17 -5.58 6.00
CA PRO A 66 17.53 -6.00 5.64
C PRO A 66 17.79 -7.49 5.88
N LYS A 67 17.23 -8.06 6.97
CA LYS A 67 17.36 -9.49 7.28
C LYS A 67 16.78 -10.42 6.21
N LEU A 68 15.91 -9.90 5.34
CA LEU A 68 15.25 -10.66 4.28
C LEU A 68 15.67 -10.20 2.87
N ASP A 69 16.59 -9.24 2.79
CA ASP A 69 17.02 -8.55 1.57
C ASP A 69 15.84 -7.91 0.81
N LEU A 70 14.87 -7.33 1.53
CA LEU A 70 13.67 -6.74 0.93
C LEU A 70 13.72 -5.22 0.91
N GLN A 71 13.27 -4.64 -0.20
CA GLN A 71 12.97 -3.21 -0.37
C GLN A 71 11.46 -3.03 -0.54
N ILE A 72 10.90 -2.05 0.16
CA ILE A 72 9.53 -1.58 -0.02
C ILE A 72 9.61 -0.37 -0.93
N VAL A 73 9.03 -0.48 -2.12
CA VAL A 73 9.16 0.49 -3.20
C VAL A 73 7.81 1.06 -3.55
N GLU A 74 7.69 2.38 -3.60
CA GLU A 74 6.49 3.07 -4.08
C GLU A 74 6.64 3.42 -5.56
N VAL A 75 5.60 3.14 -6.34
CA VAL A 75 5.54 3.40 -7.79
C VAL A 75 4.16 3.93 -8.17
N PRO A 76 4.04 4.75 -9.22
CA PRO A 76 2.73 5.12 -9.75
C PRO A 76 1.98 3.91 -10.28
N VAL A 77 0.68 3.80 -10.01
CA VAL A 77 -0.17 2.66 -10.43
C VAL A 77 -0.08 2.43 -11.94
N TYR A 78 -0.13 3.51 -12.73
CA TYR A 78 -0.07 3.43 -14.20
C TYR A 78 1.26 2.88 -14.73
N ALA A 79 2.34 2.89 -13.93
CA ALA A 79 3.68 2.45 -14.31
C ALA A 79 4.11 1.16 -13.59
N ALA A 80 3.29 0.65 -12.66
CA ALA A 80 3.69 -0.42 -11.75
C ALA A 80 4.15 -1.69 -12.49
N ASP A 81 3.41 -2.13 -13.52
CA ASP A 81 3.76 -3.33 -14.28
C ASP A 81 5.03 -3.15 -15.10
N ALA A 82 5.23 -1.98 -15.72
CA ALA A 82 6.42 -1.67 -16.49
C ALA A 82 7.67 -1.63 -15.61
N ILE A 83 7.58 -0.95 -14.46
CA ILE A 83 8.67 -0.88 -13.48
C ILE A 83 8.95 -2.26 -12.90
N ALA A 84 7.92 -3.02 -12.52
CA ALA A 84 8.09 -4.38 -12.00
C ALA A 84 8.75 -5.31 -13.03
N LYS A 85 8.38 -5.22 -14.31
CA LYS A 85 9.02 -5.99 -15.39
C LYS A 85 10.48 -5.56 -15.60
N SER A 86 10.76 -4.27 -15.54
CA SER A 86 12.11 -3.73 -15.68
C SER A 86 13.02 -4.20 -14.54
N LEU A 87 12.55 -4.10 -13.30
CA LEU A 87 13.24 -4.60 -12.11
C LEU A 87 13.50 -6.11 -12.18
N LYS A 88 12.52 -6.92 -12.63
CA LYS A 88 12.71 -8.38 -12.78
C LYS A 88 13.81 -8.75 -13.79
N GLY A 89 14.18 -7.84 -14.69
CA GLY A 89 15.27 -8.04 -15.64
C GLY A 89 16.65 -7.66 -15.11
N ASP A 90 16.73 -7.00 -13.95
CA ASP A 90 18.00 -6.60 -13.33
C ASP A 90 18.62 -7.77 -12.55
N ALA A 91 19.92 -8.02 -12.75
CA ALA A 91 20.64 -9.12 -12.10
C ALA A 91 20.72 -8.97 -10.56
N ALA A 92 20.55 -7.76 -10.03
CA ALA A 92 20.51 -7.48 -8.61
C ALA A 92 19.12 -7.76 -7.98
N VAL A 93 18.11 -8.12 -8.78
CA VAL A 93 16.74 -8.36 -8.30
C VAL A 93 16.36 -9.83 -8.48
N LEU A 94 15.95 -10.47 -7.38
CA LEU A 94 15.52 -11.87 -7.37
C LEU A 94 14.01 -12.03 -7.53
N ARG A 95 13.22 -11.07 -7.04
CA ARG A 95 11.75 -11.14 -7.10
C ARG A 95 11.12 -9.77 -6.94
N VAL A 96 9.98 -9.56 -7.60
CA VAL A 96 9.14 -8.36 -7.43
C VAL A 96 7.69 -8.79 -7.25
N GLU A 97 7.07 -8.35 -6.16
CA GLU A 97 5.67 -8.66 -5.80
C GLU A 97 4.91 -7.37 -5.45
N GLN A 98 3.60 -7.36 -5.65
CA GLN A 98 2.77 -6.26 -5.17
C GLN A 98 2.52 -6.41 -3.66
N SER A 99 2.57 -5.29 -2.94
CA SER A 99 2.18 -5.23 -1.54
C SER A 99 0.65 -5.24 -1.44
N LEU A 100 0.09 -6.32 -0.91
CA LEU A 100 -1.36 -6.47 -0.72
C LEU A 100 -1.77 -6.12 0.71
N THR A 101 -2.99 -5.60 0.88
CA THR A 101 -3.59 -5.35 2.20
C THR A 101 -4.34 -6.60 2.70
N ARG A 102 -4.28 -6.84 4.01
CA ARG A 102 -5.10 -7.85 4.70
C ARG A 102 -5.96 -7.18 5.75
N LYS A 103 -7.20 -7.63 5.90
CA LYS A 103 -8.11 -7.18 6.96
C LYS A 103 -8.09 -8.23 8.08
N TRP A 104 -8.02 -7.78 9.33
CA TRP A 104 -8.21 -8.61 10.51
C TRP A 104 -9.72 -8.66 10.84
N GLN A 105 -10.16 -9.72 11.52
CA GLN A 105 -11.54 -9.90 11.98
C GLN A 105 -11.52 -10.13 13.49
N GLY A 106 -12.20 -9.28 14.25
CA GLY A 106 -12.42 -9.47 15.68
C GLY A 106 -13.17 -8.29 16.29
N THR A 107 -14.04 -8.58 17.26
CA THR A 107 -14.72 -7.57 18.08
C THR A 107 -14.36 -7.89 19.53
N PRO A 108 -13.69 -7.00 20.28
CA PRO A 108 -13.36 -7.28 21.68
C PRO A 108 -14.55 -6.99 22.61
N SER A 109 -14.87 -7.91 23.52
CA SER A 109 -15.55 -7.61 24.79
C SER A 109 -15.35 -8.74 25.81
N ASP A 110 -15.03 -8.40 27.07
CA ASP A 110 -15.04 -9.38 28.17
C ASP A 110 -15.47 -8.74 29.50
N ASN A 111 -16.35 -9.43 30.24
CA ASN A 111 -16.68 -9.20 31.64
C ASN A 111 -17.02 -10.52 32.38
N SER A 112 -16.53 -11.66 31.89
CA SER A 112 -17.20 -12.96 31.91
C SER A 112 -16.26 -14.16 32.12
N TYR A 113 -15.32 -14.08 33.07
CA TYR A 113 -14.45 -15.22 33.42
C TYR A 113 -15.21 -16.55 33.62
N ALA A 114 -16.37 -16.52 34.29
CA ALA A 114 -17.22 -17.70 34.48
C ALA A 114 -17.78 -18.27 33.16
N ASN A 115 -17.83 -17.48 32.09
CA ASN A 115 -18.26 -17.89 30.76
C ASN A 115 -17.08 -18.24 29.83
N GLN A 116 -15.83 -18.18 30.31
CA GLN A 116 -14.65 -18.58 29.54
C GLN A 116 -14.53 -20.11 29.49
N TRP A 117 -15.44 -20.75 28.75
CA TRP A 117 -15.56 -22.21 28.60
C TRP A 117 -14.28 -22.93 28.17
N ALA A 118 -13.34 -22.20 27.55
CA ALA A 118 -12.12 -22.78 27.00
C ALA A 118 -11.09 -23.15 28.07
N LEU A 119 -11.04 -22.42 29.20
CA LEU A 119 -9.99 -22.62 30.20
C LEU A 119 -10.09 -23.98 30.94
N PRO A 120 -11.28 -24.44 31.37
CA PRO A 120 -11.41 -25.79 31.93
C PRO A 120 -11.10 -26.90 30.92
N LYS A 121 -11.35 -26.67 29.62
CA LYS A 121 -11.08 -27.68 28.58
C LYS A 121 -9.60 -27.90 28.31
N ILE A 122 -8.76 -26.91 28.59
CA ILE A 122 -7.30 -27.05 28.54
C ILE A 122 -6.69 -27.34 29.92
N ALA A 123 -7.53 -27.67 30.91
CA ALA A 123 -7.15 -27.93 32.30
C ALA A 123 -6.32 -26.79 32.93
N TRP A 124 -6.58 -25.54 32.51
CA TRP A 124 -5.82 -24.39 33.01
C TRP A 124 -5.94 -24.24 34.54
N ASP A 125 -7.11 -24.55 35.09
CA ASP A 125 -7.42 -24.57 36.52
C ASP A 125 -6.53 -25.52 37.33
N GLN A 126 -5.97 -26.56 36.69
CA GLN A 126 -5.11 -27.54 37.35
C GLN A 126 -3.64 -27.09 37.40
N VAL A 127 -3.22 -26.24 36.46
CA VAL A 127 -1.82 -25.81 36.30
C VAL A 127 -1.57 -24.37 36.73
N TYR A 128 -2.61 -23.53 36.76
CA TYR A 128 -2.48 -22.13 37.14
C TYR A 128 -1.96 -21.99 38.59
N GLY A 129 -0.86 -21.27 38.77
CA GLY A 129 -0.23 -21.05 40.07
C GLY A 129 0.49 -22.26 40.66
N THR A 130 0.43 -23.44 40.04
CA THR A 130 1.10 -24.66 40.51
C THR A 130 2.42 -24.93 39.77
N VAL A 131 2.58 -24.37 38.57
CA VAL A 131 3.84 -24.38 37.80
C VAL A 131 4.48 -23.00 37.80
N SER A 132 5.74 -22.92 38.26
CA SER A 132 6.59 -21.76 38.02
C SER A 132 7.31 -21.93 36.68
N PRO A 133 7.11 -21.01 35.71
CA PRO A 133 7.90 -21.00 34.48
C PRO A 133 9.38 -20.89 34.82
N GLN A 134 10.20 -21.81 34.30
CA GLN A 134 11.65 -21.80 34.55
C GLN A 134 12.37 -20.65 33.83
N PHE A 135 11.73 -20.06 32.82
CA PHE A 135 12.27 -18.99 31.99
C PHE A 135 11.23 -17.91 31.75
N LEU A 136 11.71 -16.66 31.70
CA LEU A 136 10.92 -15.56 31.16
C LEU A 136 10.84 -15.73 29.64
N THR A 137 9.61 -15.92 29.13
CA THR A 137 9.36 -16.15 27.70
C THR A 137 8.56 -14.98 27.14
N ASN A 138 9.12 -14.31 26.12
CA ASN A 138 8.42 -13.26 25.40
C ASN A 138 7.52 -13.86 24.32
N VAL A 139 6.23 -13.50 24.34
CA VAL A 139 5.25 -13.91 23.32
C VAL A 139 4.95 -12.70 22.44
N ALA A 140 5.28 -12.78 21.15
CA ALA A 140 5.00 -11.72 20.18
C ALA A 140 3.59 -11.89 19.58
N ILE A 141 2.75 -10.86 19.67
CA ILE A 141 1.40 -10.83 19.12
C ILE A 141 1.36 -9.83 17.96
N LEU A 142 1.13 -10.31 16.74
CA LEU A 142 1.01 -9.49 15.53
C LEU A 142 -0.47 -9.20 15.26
N ASP A 143 -0.96 -8.14 15.90
CA ASP A 143 -2.36 -7.72 15.80
C ASP A 143 -2.42 -6.19 15.58
N THR A 144 -3.56 -5.59 15.88
CA THR A 144 -3.85 -4.16 15.78
C THR A 144 -3.10 -3.28 16.78
N GLY A 145 -2.45 -3.89 17.76
CA GLY A 145 -1.84 -3.22 18.89
C GLY A 145 -2.43 -3.71 20.21
N VAL A 146 -2.08 -3.05 21.31
CA VAL A 146 -2.55 -3.37 22.65
C VAL A 146 -2.85 -2.08 23.41
N ASP A 147 -3.96 -2.05 24.14
CA ASP A 147 -4.18 -1.00 25.12
C ASP A 147 -3.33 -1.28 26.37
N ALA A 148 -2.13 -0.72 26.40
CA ALA A 148 -1.19 -0.89 27.50
C ALA A 148 -1.68 -0.25 28.82
N SER A 149 -2.76 0.55 28.80
CA SER A 149 -3.34 1.14 30.01
C SER A 149 -4.36 0.21 30.70
N HIS A 150 -4.75 -0.91 30.06
CA HIS A 150 -5.70 -1.84 30.63
C HIS A 150 -5.15 -2.45 31.93
N PRO A 151 -5.91 -2.43 33.05
CA PRO A 151 -5.40 -2.84 34.36
C PRO A 151 -4.91 -4.30 34.38
N ASP A 152 -5.58 -5.21 33.66
CA ASP A 152 -5.20 -6.63 33.59
C ASP A 152 -3.91 -6.90 32.79
N LEU A 153 -3.40 -5.90 32.06
CA LEU A 153 -2.18 -6.04 31.26
C LEU A 153 -0.95 -5.40 31.93
N ILE A 154 -1.13 -4.74 33.08
CA ILE A 154 -0.04 -4.12 33.82
C ILE A 154 1.02 -5.17 34.18
N GLY A 155 2.28 -4.89 33.83
CA GLY A 155 3.41 -5.79 34.09
C GLY A 155 3.55 -6.95 33.09
N SER A 156 2.63 -7.10 32.13
CA SER A 156 2.67 -8.17 31.11
C SER A 156 3.12 -7.70 29.72
N ILE A 157 3.21 -6.38 29.51
CA ILE A 157 3.58 -5.80 28.21
C ILE A 157 5.08 -5.48 28.17
N GLY A 158 5.79 -6.11 27.24
CA GLY A 158 7.19 -5.82 26.92
C GLY A 158 7.34 -4.67 25.91
N ALA A 159 8.58 -4.38 25.51
CA ALA A 159 8.86 -3.39 24.47
C ALA A 159 8.17 -3.76 23.15
N SER A 160 7.43 -2.81 22.57
CA SER A 160 6.77 -2.96 21.27
C SER A 160 7.47 -2.11 20.21
N THR A 161 7.43 -2.56 18.96
CA THR A 161 7.88 -1.81 17.78
C THR A 161 6.67 -1.60 16.87
N SER A 162 6.24 -0.34 16.72
CA SER A 162 5.24 0.06 15.73
C SER A 162 5.86 0.26 14.35
#